data_AF-A0A3R7EVL3-F1
#
_entry.id   AF-A0A3R7EVL3-F1
#
_cell.length_a   1.000
_cell.length_b   1.000
_cell.length_c   1.000
_cell.angle_alpha   90.00
_cell.angle_beta   90.00
_cell.angle_gamma   90.00
#
_symmetry.space_group_name_H-M   'P 1'
#
loop_
_entity.id
_entity.type
_entity.pdbx_description
1 polymer ?
#
loop_
_entity_poly.entity_id
_entity_poly.type
_entity_poly.pdbx_seq_one_letter_code
_entity_poly.pdbx_strand_id
1 'polypeptide(L)'
;ASKLAGSVAALVHGYKTFDPSLKFAGVILNGVASERHGALLETSLKGVTRVFGAIPTDESVKIPERHLGLFMSHEVDRALLNDFSKLIEENIDMDTLLEATKIEIQSQEPESRIRAVDGVRVGVAMDEAFCFYYPENLELMRDFGAEITTFSPIHDSLPDADAFYIGGGYPEIYAPQLEENAALREALVDEIRHGSPLYAECGGLLYCLEQLESREMLGLFKGSGRLTKRLQAVGYVDAISIRDCLLFQKGARFRGHEFHYSTVSVNASAAEDFAYKLLKGRGIEDKRDGIWRDNVLASYTHLHALGNREAFLHFLKAAMC
;
A
#
# COMPACT_ATOMS: atom_id res chain seq x y z
N ALA A 1 -11.93 9.14 -22.09
CA ALA A 1 -12.45 9.62 -23.39
C ALA A 1 -13.43 10.79 -23.23
N SER A 2 -14.00 10.99 -22.05
CA SER A 2 -15.14 11.89 -21.75
C SER A 2 -15.07 13.35 -22.21
N LYS A 3 -13.89 13.91 -22.49
CA LYS A 3 -13.70 15.28 -23.01
C LYS A 3 -12.88 15.36 -24.30
N LEU A 4 -12.59 14.21 -24.93
CA LEU A 4 -11.74 14.13 -26.11
C LEU A 4 -12.59 14.02 -27.38
N ALA A 5 -11.99 14.35 -28.52
CA ALA A 5 -12.55 14.12 -29.85
C ALA A 5 -11.39 13.60 -30.73
N GLY A 6 -11.11 14.23 -31.88
CA GLY A 6 -10.01 13.81 -32.77
C GLY A 6 -8.63 13.74 -32.12
N SER A 7 -8.35 14.55 -31.09
CA SER A 7 -7.08 14.54 -30.35
C SER A 7 -6.77 13.22 -29.65
N VAL A 8 -7.77 12.35 -29.45
CA VAL A 8 -7.56 11.00 -28.91
C VAL A 8 -6.58 10.20 -29.76
N ALA A 9 -6.59 10.40 -31.09
CA ALA A 9 -5.71 9.71 -32.02
C ALA A 9 -4.24 10.02 -31.77
N ALA A 10 -3.91 11.30 -31.58
CA ALA A 10 -2.55 11.75 -31.30
C ALA A 10 -2.05 11.25 -29.94
N LEU A 11 -2.91 11.29 -28.91
CA LEU A 11 -2.61 10.78 -27.58
C LEU A 11 -2.27 9.28 -27.62
N VAL A 12 -3.15 8.49 -28.26
CA VAL A 12 -3.00 7.04 -28.36
C VAL A 12 -1.80 6.66 -29.21
N HIS A 13 -1.54 7.38 -30.30
CA HIS A 13 -0.33 7.20 -31.09
C HIS A 13 0.91 7.42 -30.22
N GLY A 14 0.95 8.50 -29.42
CA GLY A 14 2.03 8.77 -28.47
C GLY A 14 2.29 7.60 -27.53
N TYR A 15 1.27 7.10 -26.83
CA TYR A 15 1.42 5.94 -25.94
C TYR A 15 1.87 4.66 -26.66
N LYS A 16 1.34 4.43 -27.86
CA LYS A 16 1.70 3.27 -28.69
C LYS A 16 3.17 3.29 -29.12
N THR A 17 3.76 4.46 -29.35
CA THR A 17 5.11 4.59 -29.91
C THR A 17 6.18 5.06 -28.93
N PHE A 18 5.80 5.52 -27.73
CA PHE A 18 6.74 6.10 -26.77
C PHE A 18 7.72 5.07 -26.19
N ASP A 19 7.22 3.90 -25.81
CA ASP A 19 8.03 2.78 -25.33
C ASP A 19 8.02 1.65 -26.36
N PRO A 20 9.12 1.42 -27.11
CA PRO A 20 9.19 0.35 -28.11
C PRO A 20 9.05 -1.06 -27.54
N SER A 21 9.24 -1.25 -26.22
CA SER A 21 9.10 -2.56 -25.57
C SER A 21 7.64 -2.90 -25.24
N LEU A 22 6.75 -1.92 -25.24
CA LEU A 22 5.33 -2.11 -24.94
C LEU A 22 4.61 -2.80 -26.10
N LYS A 23 4.07 -4.00 -25.84
CA LYS A 23 3.16 -4.69 -26.76
C LYS A 23 1.75 -4.09 -26.65
N PHE A 24 1.54 -2.96 -27.34
CA PHE A 24 0.28 -2.22 -27.28
C PHE A 24 -0.86 -2.95 -28.01
N ALA A 25 -1.83 -3.50 -27.27
CA ALA A 25 -2.94 -4.27 -27.84
C ALA A 25 -4.06 -3.42 -28.46
N GLY A 26 -4.35 -2.26 -27.85
CA GLY A 26 -5.49 -1.41 -28.26
C GLY A 26 -5.96 -0.52 -27.12
N VAL A 27 -7.18 0.01 -27.25
CA VAL A 27 -7.79 0.92 -26.26
C VAL A 27 -9.23 0.55 -25.94
N ILE A 28 -9.64 0.90 -24.72
CA ILE A 28 -11.03 0.95 -24.28
C ILE A 28 -11.38 2.43 -24.06
N LEU A 29 -12.48 2.88 -24.65
CA LEU A 29 -12.93 4.27 -24.52
C LEU A 29 -13.79 4.42 -23.26
N ASN A 30 -13.23 4.98 -22.19
CA ASN A 30 -13.98 5.19 -20.94
C ASN A 30 -14.70 6.55 -20.89
N GLY A 31 -15.95 6.57 -20.42
CA GLY A 31 -16.77 7.77 -20.20
C GLY A 31 -17.34 8.37 -21.50
N VAL A 32 -17.84 7.54 -22.40
CA VAL A 32 -18.39 7.98 -23.68
C VAL A 32 -19.79 8.57 -23.48
N ALA A 33 -19.91 9.89 -23.67
CA ALA A 33 -21.15 10.63 -23.42
C ALA A 33 -22.36 10.28 -24.31
N SER A 34 -22.16 9.70 -25.51
CA SER A 34 -23.25 9.31 -26.42
C SER A 34 -22.72 8.44 -27.57
N GLU A 35 -23.61 7.75 -28.29
CA GLU A 35 -23.23 6.98 -29.51
C GLU A 35 -22.49 7.85 -30.53
N ARG A 36 -22.96 9.08 -30.77
CA ARG A 36 -22.31 10.02 -31.69
C ARG A 36 -20.88 10.35 -31.25
N HIS A 37 -20.67 10.52 -29.95
CA HIS A 37 -19.34 10.75 -29.41
C HIS A 37 -18.46 9.51 -29.55
N GLY A 38 -18.99 8.31 -29.29
CA GLY A 38 -18.29 7.04 -29.53
C GLY A 38 -17.83 6.90 -30.97
N ALA A 39 -18.74 7.08 -31.93
CA ALA A 39 -18.43 6.99 -33.36
C ALA A 39 -17.34 7.99 -33.80
N LEU A 40 -17.33 9.20 -33.23
CA LEU A 40 -16.30 10.20 -33.50
C LEU A 40 -14.93 9.74 -33.02
N LEU A 41 -14.86 9.17 -31.81
CA LEU A 41 -13.63 8.66 -31.22
C LEU A 41 -13.10 7.45 -32.01
N GLU A 42 -13.97 6.50 -32.33
CA GLU A 42 -13.62 5.32 -33.13
C GLU A 42 -13.11 5.71 -34.52
N THR A 43 -13.80 6.63 -35.19
CA THR A 43 -13.37 7.14 -36.49
C THR A 43 -11.99 7.77 -36.42
N SER A 44 -11.70 8.50 -35.34
CA SER A 44 -10.40 9.13 -35.13
C SER A 44 -9.28 8.12 -34.87
N LEU A 45 -9.62 6.95 -34.30
CA LEU A 45 -8.67 5.88 -33.97
C LEU A 45 -8.49 4.87 -35.10
N LYS A 46 -9.31 4.95 -36.17
CA LYS A 46 -9.21 4.09 -37.34
C LYS A 46 -7.81 4.18 -37.96
N GLY A 47 -7.13 3.03 -38.04
CA GLY A 47 -5.76 2.93 -38.56
C GLY A 47 -4.66 3.31 -37.56
N VAL A 48 -5.00 3.89 -36.39
CA VAL A 48 -4.06 4.17 -35.31
C VAL A 48 -3.91 2.93 -34.42
N THR A 49 -5.04 2.41 -33.93
CA THR A 49 -5.05 1.23 -33.07
C THR A 49 -6.42 0.54 -33.08
N ARG A 50 -6.50 -0.64 -32.46
CA ARG A 50 -7.77 -1.34 -32.22
C ARG A 50 -8.51 -0.69 -31.06
N VAL A 51 -9.82 -0.51 -31.23
CA VAL A 51 -10.75 -0.16 -30.15
C VAL A 51 -11.48 -1.45 -29.76
N PHE A 52 -11.43 -1.83 -28.48
CA PHE A 52 -12.11 -3.02 -27.97
C PHE A 52 -13.53 -2.74 -27.50
N GLY A 53 -13.85 -1.47 -27.21
CA GLY A 53 -15.15 -1.11 -26.68
C GLY A 53 -15.20 0.33 -26.19
N ALA A 54 -16.41 0.76 -25.84
CA ALA A 54 -16.71 2.11 -25.40
C ALA A 54 -17.66 2.06 -24.20
N ILE A 55 -17.11 2.30 -23.01
CA ILE A 55 -17.88 2.35 -21.76
C ILE A 55 -18.60 3.71 -21.71
N PRO A 56 -19.94 3.74 -21.63
CA PRO A 56 -20.67 5.00 -21.53
C PRO A 56 -20.44 5.66 -20.17
N THR A 57 -20.82 6.94 -20.06
CA THR A 57 -20.97 7.54 -18.74
C THR A 57 -22.24 6.98 -18.08
N ASP A 58 -22.09 6.30 -16.95
CA ASP A 58 -23.21 5.75 -16.19
C ASP A 58 -23.10 6.16 -14.72
N GLU A 59 -24.07 6.96 -14.24
CA GLU A 59 -24.09 7.40 -12.84
C GLU A 59 -24.58 6.30 -11.87
N SER A 60 -25.17 5.21 -12.38
CA SER A 60 -25.54 4.05 -11.55
C SER A 60 -24.31 3.24 -11.11
N VAL A 61 -23.19 3.37 -11.83
CA VAL A 61 -21.96 2.61 -11.59
C VAL A 61 -20.81 3.55 -11.23
N LYS A 62 -20.93 4.21 -10.07
CA LYS A 62 -19.96 5.21 -9.59
C LYS A 62 -19.26 4.73 -8.33
N ILE A 63 -17.93 4.63 -8.38
CA ILE A 63 -17.14 4.50 -7.16
C ILE A 63 -17.03 5.90 -6.55
N PRO A 64 -17.56 6.13 -5.33
CA PRO A 64 -17.45 7.43 -4.68
C PRO A 64 -15.97 7.80 -4.51
N GLU A 65 -15.66 9.08 -4.67
CA GLU A 65 -14.32 9.59 -4.36
C GLU A 65 -14.26 9.82 -2.84
N ARG A 66 -13.24 9.27 -2.16
CA ARG A 66 -12.93 9.67 -0.78
C ARG A 66 -11.91 10.79 -0.84
N HIS A 67 -12.13 11.84 -0.04
CA HIS A 67 -11.32 13.07 -0.04
C HIS A 67 -9.80 12.83 0.09
N LEU A 68 -9.39 11.66 0.61
CA LEU A 68 -8.01 11.35 0.96
C LEU A 68 -7.60 9.88 0.65
N GLY A 69 -8.37 9.14 -0.13
CA GLY A 69 -8.07 7.73 -0.36
C GLY A 69 -9.02 6.99 -1.29
N LEU A 70 -8.84 5.68 -1.37
CA LEU A 70 -9.71 4.76 -2.08
C LEU A 70 -10.78 4.24 -1.12
N PHE A 71 -12.01 4.04 -1.63
CA PHE A 71 -12.95 3.16 -0.94
C PHE A 71 -12.40 1.73 -0.99
N MET A 72 -12.32 1.10 0.17
CA MET A 72 -11.83 -0.26 0.27
C MET A 72 -12.90 -1.24 -0.20
N SER A 73 -12.47 -2.41 -0.66
CA SER A 73 -13.39 -3.44 -1.20
C SER A 73 -14.45 -3.90 -0.21
N HIS A 74 -14.19 -3.82 1.10
CA HIS A 74 -15.15 -4.14 2.15
C HIS A 74 -16.19 -3.03 2.40
N GLU A 75 -15.94 -1.81 1.90
CA GLU A 75 -16.85 -0.66 2.03
C GLU A 75 -17.83 -0.57 0.84
N VAL A 76 -17.61 -1.36 -0.21
CA VAL A 76 -18.40 -1.34 -1.44
C VAL A 76 -19.36 -2.53 -1.46
N ASP A 77 -20.63 -2.26 -1.76
CA ASP A 77 -21.61 -3.31 -1.98
C ASP A 77 -21.19 -4.20 -3.16
N ARG A 78 -21.10 -5.51 -2.94
CA ARG A 78 -20.79 -6.48 -3.99
C ARG A 78 -21.80 -6.46 -5.12
N ALA A 79 -23.04 -6.00 -4.89
CA ALA A 79 -24.01 -5.80 -5.97
C ALA A 79 -23.49 -4.83 -7.03
N LEU A 80 -22.76 -3.78 -6.63
CA LEU A 80 -22.14 -2.83 -7.56
C LEU A 80 -21.13 -3.51 -8.50
N LEU A 81 -20.45 -4.57 -8.04
CA LEU A 81 -19.52 -5.34 -8.88
C LEU A 81 -20.25 -6.09 -10.00
N ASN A 82 -21.48 -6.55 -9.77
CA ASN A 82 -22.29 -7.19 -10.81
C ASN A 82 -22.71 -6.16 -11.87
N ASP A 83 -23.06 -4.95 -11.44
CA ASP A 83 -23.39 -3.85 -12.35
C ASP A 83 -22.17 -3.43 -13.19
N PHE A 84 -20.98 -3.36 -12.58
CA PHE A 84 -19.72 -3.18 -13.31
C PHE A 84 -19.47 -4.30 -14.32
N SER A 85 -19.63 -5.57 -13.92
CA SER A 85 -19.40 -6.72 -14.81
C SER A 85 -20.30 -6.66 -16.03
N LYS A 86 -21.60 -6.41 -15.81
CA LYS A 86 -22.58 -6.29 -16.88
C LYS A 86 -22.26 -5.11 -17.81
N LEU A 87 -21.94 -3.95 -17.25
CA LEU A 87 -21.57 -2.77 -18.03
C LEU A 87 -20.36 -3.05 -18.92
N ILE A 88 -19.36 -3.77 -18.41
CA ILE A 88 -18.17 -4.14 -19.17
C ILE A 88 -18.50 -5.15 -20.27
N GLU A 89 -19.22 -6.23 -19.96
CA GLU A 89 -19.58 -7.27 -20.93
C GLU A 89 -20.46 -6.74 -22.07
N GLU A 90 -21.34 -5.77 -21.79
CA GLU A 90 -22.22 -5.16 -22.80
C GLU A 90 -21.48 -4.19 -23.74
N ASN A 91 -20.36 -3.61 -23.29
CA ASN A 91 -19.69 -2.49 -23.99
C ASN A 91 -18.28 -2.80 -24.47
N ILE A 92 -17.74 -3.99 -24.17
CA ILE A 92 -16.39 -4.41 -24.56
C ILE A 92 -16.45 -5.78 -25.24
N ASP A 93 -15.78 -5.88 -26.39
CA ASP A 93 -15.46 -7.14 -27.08
C ASP A 93 -14.43 -7.93 -26.24
N MET A 94 -14.95 -8.64 -25.22
CA MET A 94 -14.16 -9.37 -24.24
C MET A 94 -13.35 -10.49 -24.87
N ASP A 95 -13.94 -11.23 -25.81
CA ASP A 95 -13.26 -12.33 -26.50
C ASP A 95 -12.01 -11.83 -27.22
N THR A 96 -12.13 -10.74 -27.99
CA THR A 96 -10.94 -10.26 -28.68
C THR A 96 -9.97 -9.52 -27.76
N LEU A 97 -10.45 -8.87 -26.70
CA LEU A 97 -9.56 -8.28 -25.69
C LEU A 97 -8.69 -9.37 -25.05
N LEU A 98 -9.28 -10.47 -24.61
CA LEU A 98 -8.58 -11.59 -23.99
C LEU A 98 -7.59 -12.25 -24.96
N GLU A 99 -8.00 -12.48 -26.21
CA GLU A 99 -7.09 -13.05 -27.21
C GLU A 99 -5.92 -12.12 -27.53
N ALA A 100 -6.17 -10.81 -27.67
CA ALA A 100 -5.13 -9.83 -27.97
C ALA A 100 -4.17 -9.58 -26.79
N THR A 101 -4.57 -9.90 -25.57
CA THR A 101 -3.77 -9.72 -24.35
C THR A 101 -3.23 -11.01 -23.77
N LYS A 102 -3.46 -12.13 -24.44
CA LYS A 102 -2.99 -13.45 -24.02
C LYS A 102 -1.47 -13.47 -23.95
N ILE A 103 -0.97 -13.81 -22.77
CA ILE A 103 0.46 -14.06 -22.52
C ILE A 103 0.63 -15.45 -21.93
N GLU A 104 1.69 -16.14 -22.33
CA GLU A 104 2.13 -17.35 -21.65
C GLU A 104 2.83 -16.95 -20.36
N ILE A 105 2.18 -17.18 -19.23
CA ILE A 105 2.82 -17.08 -17.93
C ILE A 105 3.51 -18.41 -17.69
N GLN A 106 4.84 -18.41 -17.71
CA GLN A 106 5.59 -19.56 -17.21
C GLN A 106 5.30 -19.67 -15.72
N SER A 107 4.59 -20.72 -15.32
CA SER A 107 4.48 -21.05 -13.90
C SER A 107 5.88 -21.40 -13.42
N GLN A 108 6.51 -20.49 -12.67
CA GLN A 108 7.62 -20.90 -11.84
C GLN A 108 7.03 -21.83 -10.78
N GLU A 109 7.60 -23.02 -10.62
CA GLU A 109 7.30 -23.79 -9.43
C GLU A 109 7.59 -22.88 -8.24
N PRO A 110 6.66 -22.78 -7.27
CA PRO A 110 6.92 -21.98 -6.08
C PRO A 110 8.25 -22.45 -5.52
N GLU A 111 9.24 -21.54 -5.42
CA GLU A 111 10.49 -21.83 -4.73
C GLU A 111 10.09 -22.48 -3.42
N SER A 112 10.56 -23.71 -3.18
CA SER A 112 10.21 -24.48 -1.99
C SER A 112 10.20 -23.55 -0.78
N ARG A 113 9.05 -23.40 -0.11
CA ARG A 113 8.88 -22.51 1.03
C ARG A 113 10.12 -22.58 1.92
N ILE A 114 10.94 -21.54 1.92
CA ILE A 114 12.18 -21.52 2.66
C ILE A 114 11.78 -21.38 4.12
N ARG A 115 11.45 -22.47 4.81
CA ARG A 115 11.23 -22.44 6.25
C ARG A 115 12.53 -22.02 6.91
N ALA A 116 12.58 -20.76 7.32
CA ALA A 116 13.75 -20.12 7.89
C ALA A 116 13.58 -19.86 9.39
N VAL A 117 12.32 -19.82 9.85
CA VAL A 117 11.91 -19.80 11.25
C VAL A 117 10.87 -20.91 11.48
N ASP A 118 10.67 -21.31 12.74
CA ASP A 118 9.67 -22.31 13.10
C ASP A 118 8.85 -21.78 14.28
N GLY A 119 7.54 -21.59 14.06
CA GLY A 119 6.58 -21.22 15.11
C GLY A 119 6.61 -19.76 15.60
N VAL A 120 7.25 -18.84 14.88
CA VAL A 120 7.18 -17.40 15.21
C VAL A 120 5.77 -16.88 14.92
N ARG A 121 5.07 -16.39 15.95
CA ARG A 121 3.72 -15.84 15.85
C ARG A 121 3.79 -14.33 15.60
N VAL A 122 3.17 -13.89 14.52
CA VAL A 122 3.13 -12.48 14.12
C VAL A 122 1.71 -11.95 14.25
N GLY A 123 1.52 -11.01 15.16
CA GLY A 123 0.31 -10.21 15.28
C GLY A 123 0.27 -9.14 14.20
N VAL A 124 -0.71 -9.21 13.30
CA VAL A 124 -0.91 -8.22 12.23
C VAL A 124 -2.13 -7.38 12.52
N ALA A 125 -1.94 -6.08 12.70
CA ALA A 125 -3.03 -5.13 12.94
C ALA A 125 -3.91 -4.98 11.68
N MET A 126 -5.13 -5.52 11.66
CA MET A 126 -5.96 -5.52 10.45
C MET A 126 -7.40 -5.16 10.76
N ASP A 127 -7.78 -3.94 10.43
CA ASP A 127 -9.13 -3.39 10.61
C ASP A 127 -9.35 -2.14 9.74
N GLU A 128 -10.36 -1.33 10.05
CA GLU A 128 -10.67 -0.10 9.31
C GLU A 128 -9.56 0.95 9.38
N ALA A 129 -8.80 1.00 10.49
CA ALA A 129 -7.67 1.90 10.65
C ALA A 129 -6.41 1.39 9.92
N PHE A 130 -6.20 0.08 9.88
CA PHE A 130 -5.01 -0.54 9.29
C PHE A 130 -5.40 -1.57 8.22
N CYS A 131 -5.54 -1.11 6.99
CA CYS A 131 -6.06 -1.91 5.88
C CYS A 131 -5.17 -1.91 4.62
N PHE A 132 -3.99 -1.30 4.68
CA PHE A 132 -3.05 -1.26 3.55
C PHE A 132 -1.93 -2.27 3.74
N TYR A 133 -2.07 -3.40 3.06
CA TYR A 133 -1.09 -4.48 3.05
C TYR A 133 -0.88 -5.00 1.64
N TYR A 134 0.35 -5.41 1.35
CA TYR A 134 0.61 -6.35 0.26
C TYR A 134 0.34 -7.76 0.76
N PRO A 135 -0.61 -8.51 0.15
CA PRO A 135 -0.80 -9.93 0.46
C PRO A 135 0.51 -10.72 0.40
N GLU A 136 1.38 -10.37 -0.54
CA GLU A 136 2.69 -10.96 -0.77
C GLU A 136 3.62 -10.83 0.45
N ASN A 137 3.50 -9.75 1.26
CA ASN A 137 4.27 -9.60 2.49
C ASN A 137 3.87 -10.66 3.52
N LEU A 138 2.57 -10.91 3.66
CA LEU A 138 2.04 -11.91 4.60
C LEU A 138 2.30 -13.32 4.10
N GLU A 139 2.13 -13.56 2.80
CA GLU A 139 2.47 -14.85 2.17
C GLU A 139 3.95 -15.18 2.33
N LEU A 140 4.85 -14.23 2.10
CA LEU A 140 6.28 -14.43 2.27
C LEU A 140 6.64 -14.78 3.72
N MET A 141 6.04 -14.11 4.71
CA MET A 141 6.29 -14.46 6.12
C MET A 141 5.79 -15.88 6.46
N ARG A 142 4.63 -16.30 5.92
CA ARG A 142 4.16 -17.69 6.05
C ARG A 142 5.08 -18.69 5.36
N ASP A 143 5.61 -18.34 4.19
CA ASP A 143 6.57 -19.16 3.48
C ASP A 143 7.89 -19.29 4.26
N PHE A 144 8.26 -18.28 5.04
CA PHE A 144 9.36 -18.36 6.00
C PHE A 144 9.08 -19.21 7.24
N GLY A 145 7.82 -19.60 7.47
CA GLY A 145 7.40 -20.45 8.60
C GLY A 145 6.72 -19.71 9.74
N ALA A 146 6.38 -18.42 9.57
CA ALA A 146 5.65 -17.66 10.57
C ALA A 146 4.16 -18.01 10.61
N GLU A 147 3.58 -17.98 11.81
CA GLU A 147 2.14 -18.08 12.04
C GLU A 147 1.55 -16.67 12.15
N ILE A 148 0.62 -16.32 11.27
CA ILE A 148 0.04 -14.97 11.24
C ILE A 148 -1.33 -14.97 11.90
N THR A 149 -1.50 -14.13 12.93
CA THR A 149 -2.79 -13.85 13.57
C THR A 149 -3.13 -12.38 13.36
N THR A 150 -4.29 -12.12 12.74
CA THR A 150 -4.79 -10.76 12.58
C THR A 150 -5.59 -10.34 13.82
N PHE A 151 -5.51 -9.07 14.20
CA PHE A 151 -6.32 -8.48 15.26
C PHE A 151 -6.70 -7.04 14.89
N SER A 152 -7.83 -6.55 15.39
CA SER A 152 -8.23 -5.15 15.25
C SER A 152 -7.71 -4.30 16.41
N PRO A 153 -6.84 -3.31 16.17
CA PRO A 153 -6.52 -2.30 17.18
C PRO A 153 -7.72 -1.52 17.71
N ILE A 154 -8.80 -1.40 16.93
CA ILE A 154 -10.04 -0.74 17.35
C ILE A 154 -10.89 -1.64 18.26
N HIS A 155 -11.12 -2.90 17.85
CA HIS A 155 -12.20 -3.72 18.41
C HIS A 155 -11.73 -4.86 19.32
N ASP A 156 -10.48 -5.33 19.15
CA ASP A 156 -10.00 -6.54 19.80
C ASP A 156 -9.11 -6.26 21.03
N SER A 157 -8.77 -7.33 21.73
CA SER A 157 -7.64 -7.36 22.67
C SER A 157 -6.37 -7.80 21.95
N LEU A 158 -5.20 -7.54 22.55
CA LEU A 158 -3.93 -7.96 21.97
C LEU A 158 -3.85 -9.50 21.88
N PRO A 159 -3.50 -10.08 20.72
CA PRO A 159 -3.27 -11.51 20.61
C PRO A 159 -1.93 -11.91 21.23
N ASP A 160 -1.82 -13.17 21.63
CA ASP A 160 -0.55 -13.76 22.04
C ASP A 160 0.34 -13.99 20.81
N ALA A 161 1.34 -13.13 20.64
CA ALA A 161 2.24 -13.09 19.49
C ALA A 161 3.65 -12.66 19.91
N ASP A 162 4.64 -13.07 19.12
CA ASP A 162 6.06 -12.84 19.41
C ASP A 162 6.58 -11.58 18.69
N ALA A 163 5.87 -11.12 17.64
CA ALA A 163 6.19 -9.91 16.88
C ALA A 163 4.93 -9.22 16.36
N PHE A 164 5.00 -7.92 16.10
CA PHE A 164 3.86 -7.12 15.65
C PHE A 164 4.15 -6.35 14.36
N TYR A 165 3.24 -6.45 13.39
CA TYR A 165 3.29 -5.69 12.14
C TYR A 165 2.05 -4.81 12.00
N ILE A 166 2.27 -3.49 11.87
CA ILE A 166 1.22 -2.49 11.68
C ILE A 166 1.43 -1.79 10.35
N GLY A 167 0.65 -2.17 9.35
CA GLY A 167 0.69 -1.61 8.01
C GLY A 167 0.11 -0.19 7.93
N GLY A 168 -0.13 0.25 6.69
CA GLY A 168 -0.77 1.53 6.46
C GLY A 168 -2.29 1.48 6.64
N GLY A 169 -2.90 2.64 6.53
CA GLY A 169 -4.35 2.81 6.53
C GLY A 169 -4.70 4.24 6.91
N TYR A 170 -5.80 4.41 7.62
CA TYR A 170 -6.40 5.70 7.96
C TYR A 170 -6.55 5.91 9.48
N PRO A 171 -5.49 5.71 10.29
CA PRO A 171 -5.60 5.81 11.75
C PRO A 171 -6.09 7.18 12.23
N GLU A 172 -5.93 8.24 11.43
CA GLU A 172 -6.44 9.58 11.74
C GLU A 172 -7.97 9.66 11.76
N ILE A 173 -8.65 8.84 10.95
CA ILE A 173 -10.11 8.82 10.87
C ILE A 173 -10.66 8.11 12.10
N TYR A 174 -9.92 7.11 12.59
CA TYR A 174 -10.27 6.26 13.72
C TYR A 174 -9.50 6.61 14.99
N ALA A 175 -8.85 7.78 15.03
CA ALA A 175 -8.03 8.19 16.16
C ALA A 175 -8.79 8.20 17.51
N PRO A 176 -10.08 8.62 17.57
CA PRO A 176 -10.88 8.48 18.78
C PRO A 176 -11.05 7.01 19.22
N GLN A 177 -11.36 6.11 18.30
CA GLN A 177 -11.60 4.70 18.60
C GLN A 177 -10.30 3.97 19.00
N LEU A 178 -9.19 4.31 18.34
CA LEU A 178 -7.85 3.85 18.72
C LEU A 178 -7.46 4.34 20.13
N GLU A 179 -7.85 5.58 20.49
CA GLU A 179 -7.64 6.12 21.85
C GLU A 179 -8.54 5.42 22.88
N GLU A 180 -9.79 5.11 22.54
CA GLU A 180 -10.72 4.42 23.44
C GLU A 180 -10.26 3.00 23.81
N ASN A 181 -9.56 2.29 22.91
CA ASN A 181 -8.98 0.98 23.22
C ASN A 181 -7.65 1.09 24.00
N ALA A 182 -7.72 1.71 25.18
CA ALA A 182 -6.57 1.86 26.08
C ALA A 182 -5.97 0.51 26.49
N ALA A 183 -6.80 -0.51 26.73
CA ALA A 183 -6.34 -1.84 27.15
C ALA A 183 -5.40 -2.48 26.12
N LEU A 184 -5.76 -2.44 24.83
CA LEU A 184 -4.87 -2.96 23.77
C LEU A 184 -3.60 -2.11 23.63
N ARG A 185 -3.72 -0.78 23.67
CA ARG A 185 -2.54 0.12 23.57
C ARG A 185 -1.54 -0.15 24.68
N GLU A 186 -2.00 -0.23 25.92
CA GLU A 186 -1.16 -0.51 27.09
C GLU A 186 -0.51 -1.88 26.99
N ALA A 187 -1.28 -2.93 26.67
CA ALA A 187 -0.76 -4.28 26.50
C ALA A 187 0.30 -4.36 25.38
N LEU A 188 0.04 -3.74 24.22
CA LEU A 188 0.99 -3.73 23.11
C LEU A 188 2.28 -3.02 23.51
N VAL A 189 2.18 -1.83 24.10
CA VAL A 189 3.36 -1.07 24.54
C VAL A 189 4.17 -1.85 25.56
N ASP A 190 3.52 -2.57 26.47
CA ASP A 190 4.20 -3.40 27.45
C ASP A 190 4.87 -4.62 26.78
N GLU A 191 4.24 -5.31 25.85
CA GLU A 191 4.88 -6.37 25.05
C GLU A 191 6.14 -5.87 24.33
N ILE A 192 6.05 -4.71 23.67
CA ILE A 192 7.19 -4.09 22.99
C ILE A 192 8.30 -3.76 23.99
N ARG A 193 7.99 -3.24 25.17
CA ARG A 193 8.98 -2.96 26.23
C ARG A 193 9.67 -4.22 26.74
N HIS A 194 9.02 -5.37 26.66
CA HIS A 194 9.60 -6.66 27.05
C HIS A 194 10.42 -7.33 25.94
N GLY A 195 10.49 -6.74 24.74
CA GLY A 195 11.42 -7.14 23.68
C GLY A 195 10.77 -7.54 22.37
N SER A 196 9.45 -7.75 22.32
CA SER A 196 8.73 -8.15 21.10
C SER A 196 8.92 -7.12 19.98
N PRO A 197 9.47 -7.46 18.80
CA PRO A 197 9.72 -6.49 17.76
C PRO A 197 8.43 -5.94 17.13
N LEU A 198 8.45 -4.64 16.78
CA LEU A 198 7.36 -3.98 16.07
C LEU A 198 7.86 -3.32 14.79
N TYR A 199 7.23 -3.68 13.67
CA TYR A 199 7.40 -3.02 12.39
C TYR A 199 6.12 -2.24 12.03
N ALA A 200 6.27 -0.96 11.70
CA ALA A 200 5.15 -0.10 11.33
C ALA A 200 5.39 0.70 10.04
N GLU A 201 4.36 0.79 9.20
CA GLU A 201 4.38 1.50 7.92
C GLU A 201 3.31 2.60 7.84
N CYS A 202 3.68 3.78 7.36
CA CYS A 202 2.80 4.90 7.06
C CYS A 202 1.77 5.22 8.16
N GLY A 203 0.52 4.75 8.06
CA GLY A 203 -0.47 4.88 9.12
C GLY A 203 0.00 4.25 10.45
N GLY A 204 0.61 3.06 10.40
CA GLY A 204 1.21 2.43 11.57
C GLY A 204 2.29 3.30 12.22
N LEU A 205 3.09 4.03 11.43
CA LEU A 205 4.05 5.01 11.96
C LEU A 205 3.34 6.09 12.78
N LEU A 206 2.21 6.61 12.32
CA LEU A 206 1.43 7.62 13.06
C LEU A 206 0.90 7.06 14.37
N TYR A 207 0.47 5.79 14.39
CA TYR A 207 0.00 5.13 15.60
C TYR A 207 1.12 4.85 16.63
N CYS A 208 2.37 4.74 16.18
CA CYS A 208 3.52 4.59 17.09
C CYS A 208 3.92 5.88 17.82
N LEU A 209 3.39 7.04 17.43
CA LEU A 209 3.72 8.34 18.04
C LEU A 209 2.99 8.53 19.40
N GLU A 210 3.31 9.59 20.14
CA GLU A 210 2.53 9.98 21.33
C GLU A 210 1.12 10.42 20.95
N GLN A 211 0.99 11.16 19.84
CA GLN A 211 -0.28 11.73 19.43
C GLN A 211 -0.53 11.70 17.93
N LEU A 212 -1.78 11.53 17.54
CA LEU A 212 -2.28 11.73 16.18
C LEU A 212 -3.56 12.57 16.26
N GLU A 213 -3.62 13.70 15.55
CA GLU A 213 -4.79 14.60 15.60
C GLU A 213 -5.23 14.98 17.04
N SER A 214 -4.26 15.18 17.93
CA SER A 214 -4.45 15.47 19.37
C SER A 214 -5.08 14.33 20.19
N ARG A 215 -5.11 13.11 19.65
CA ARG A 215 -5.49 11.88 20.36
C ARG A 215 -4.25 11.10 20.76
N GLU A 216 -4.28 10.49 21.94
CA GLU A 216 -3.21 9.63 22.44
C GLU A 216 -3.10 8.38 21.58
N MET A 217 -1.89 8.03 21.16
CA MET A 217 -1.61 6.79 20.43
C MET A 217 -0.69 5.89 21.29
N LEU A 218 0.21 5.08 20.71
CA LEU A 218 1.04 4.14 21.48
C LEU A 218 2.15 4.82 22.31
N GLY A 219 2.60 6.02 21.94
CA GLY A 219 3.69 6.71 22.64
C GLY A 219 5.04 6.00 22.56
N LEU A 220 5.24 5.11 21.58
CA LEU A 220 6.51 4.43 21.32
C LEU A 220 7.58 5.38 20.77
N PHE A 221 7.19 6.53 20.21
CA PHE A 221 8.11 7.60 19.81
C PHE A 221 7.59 8.96 20.25
N LYS A 222 8.48 9.79 20.80
CA LYS A 222 8.14 11.17 21.20
C LYS A 222 7.85 12.02 19.97
N GLY A 223 6.61 12.44 19.81
CA GLY A 223 6.19 13.15 18.61
C GLY A 223 4.70 13.12 18.35
N SER A 224 4.29 13.88 17.35
CA SER A 224 2.90 13.94 16.92
C SER A 224 2.76 13.86 15.40
N GLY A 225 1.70 13.18 14.96
CA GLY A 225 1.26 13.11 13.58
C GLY A 225 0.07 14.03 13.34
N ARG A 226 0.02 14.66 12.17
CA ARG A 226 -1.13 15.44 11.72
C ARG A 226 -1.35 15.27 10.23
N LEU A 227 -2.61 15.30 9.81
CA LEU A 227 -2.97 15.39 8.41
C LEU A 227 -2.83 16.80 7.89
N THR A 228 -2.57 16.87 6.59
CA THR A 228 -2.50 18.10 5.83
C THR A 228 -3.50 18.04 4.69
N LYS A 229 -3.91 19.22 4.21
CA LYS A 229 -4.83 19.33 3.07
C LYS A 229 -4.18 19.00 1.73
N ARG A 230 -2.87 18.83 1.67
CA ARG A 230 -2.10 18.65 0.43
C ARG A 230 -1.30 17.37 0.51
N LEU A 231 -1.21 16.66 -0.61
CA LEU A 231 -0.37 15.48 -0.73
C LEU A 231 1.07 15.83 -0.35
N GLN A 232 1.64 15.12 0.62
CA GLN A 232 3.00 15.37 1.08
C GLN A 232 4.01 14.57 0.24
N ALA A 233 3.71 13.32 -0.05
CA ALA A 233 4.53 12.52 -0.95
C ALA A 233 3.71 11.46 -1.69
N VAL A 234 4.14 11.15 -2.92
CA VAL A 234 3.63 10.03 -3.72
C VAL A 234 4.74 9.50 -4.61
N GLY A 235 4.95 8.18 -4.59
CA GLY A 235 5.75 7.46 -5.58
C GLY A 235 6.79 6.54 -4.98
N TYR A 236 7.70 6.09 -5.85
CA TYR A 236 8.73 5.12 -5.49
C TYR A 236 9.84 5.72 -4.63
N VAL A 237 10.26 4.94 -3.64
CA VAL A 237 11.38 5.19 -2.75
C VAL A 237 12.58 4.34 -3.17
N ASP A 238 13.77 4.96 -3.21
CA ASP A 238 15.07 4.28 -3.23
C ASP A 238 15.82 4.72 -1.97
N ALA A 239 16.30 3.79 -1.16
CA ALA A 239 16.87 4.09 0.15
C ALA A 239 18.11 3.25 0.48
N ILE A 240 18.86 3.73 1.47
CA ILE A 240 19.96 3.01 2.12
C ILE A 240 19.70 3.00 3.64
N SER A 241 19.87 1.85 4.29
CA SER A 241 19.94 1.82 5.75
C SER A 241 21.28 2.38 6.24
N ILE A 242 21.27 3.38 7.11
CA ILE A 242 22.49 4.04 7.62
C ILE A 242 23.05 3.41 8.90
N ARG A 243 22.35 2.40 9.44
CA ARG A 243 22.71 1.62 10.63
C ARG A 243 22.08 0.23 10.54
N ASP A 244 22.46 -0.66 11.45
CA ASP A 244 21.71 -1.90 11.65
C ASP A 244 20.39 -1.56 12.35
N CYS A 245 19.27 -2.06 11.82
CA CYS A 245 17.94 -1.92 12.39
C CYS A 245 17.14 -3.21 12.19
N LEU A 246 15.88 -3.25 12.65
CA LEU A 246 15.02 -4.43 12.61
C LEU A 246 14.98 -5.16 11.26
N LEU A 247 14.99 -4.41 10.17
CA LEU A 247 14.80 -4.94 8.82
C LEU A 247 16.09 -5.03 8.03
N PHE A 248 17.07 -4.19 8.30
CA PHE A 248 18.20 -4.00 7.40
C PHE A 248 19.51 -3.85 8.15
N GLN A 249 20.56 -4.46 7.61
CA GLN A 249 21.93 -4.17 7.98
C GLN A 249 22.37 -2.81 7.39
N LYS A 250 23.32 -2.17 8.05
CA LYS A 250 23.92 -0.92 7.59
C LYS A 250 24.47 -1.07 6.17
N GLY A 251 24.11 -0.14 5.30
CA GLY A 251 24.52 -0.10 3.90
C GLY A 251 23.59 -0.85 2.95
N ALA A 252 22.63 -1.63 3.46
CA ALA A 252 21.65 -2.30 2.63
C ALA A 252 20.84 -1.28 1.80
N ARG A 253 20.73 -1.54 0.51
CA ARG A 253 19.88 -0.75 -0.42
C ARG A 253 18.55 -1.43 -0.56
N PHE A 254 17.49 -0.65 -0.53
CA PHE A 254 16.13 -1.17 -0.61
C PHE A 254 15.20 -0.22 -1.36
N ARG A 255 14.05 -0.75 -1.76
CA ARG A 255 13.02 -0.03 -2.51
C ARG A 255 11.67 -0.19 -1.85
N GLY A 256 10.86 0.85 -1.97
CA GLY A 256 9.50 0.85 -1.50
C GLY A 256 8.68 1.91 -2.20
N HIS A 257 7.58 2.30 -1.59
CA HIS A 257 6.81 3.45 -2.01
C HIS A 257 6.30 4.23 -0.81
N GLU A 258 5.94 5.48 -1.04
CA GLU A 258 5.28 6.34 -0.06
C GLU A 258 4.05 6.98 -0.70
N PHE A 259 2.98 7.11 0.07
CA PHE A 259 1.78 7.87 -0.30
C PHE A 259 1.14 8.40 0.98
N HIS A 260 1.33 9.68 1.27
CA HIS A 260 0.80 10.25 2.52
C HIS A 260 0.42 11.72 2.41
N TYR A 261 -0.62 12.08 3.14
CA TYR A 261 -1.09 13.45 3.37
C TYR A 261 -0.72 13.94 4.77
N SER A 262 0.00 13.15 5.56
CA SER A 262 0.39 13.48 6.93
C SER A 262 1.81 14.04 7.02
N THR A 263 2.05 14.81 8.08
CA THR A 263 3.38 15.19 8.56
C THR A 263 3.59 14.63 9.95
N VAL A 264 4.82 14.22 10.23
CA VAL A 264 5.24 13.79 11.57
C VAL A 264 6.19 14.85 12.13
N SER A 265 5.91 15.32 13.34
CA SER A 265 6.86 16.09 14.14
C SER A 265 7.38 15.18 15.23
N VAL A 266 8.59 14.68 15.08
CA VAL A 266 9.26 13.89 16.11
C VAL A 266 10.26 14.74 16.87
N ASN A 267 10.27 14.60 18.19
CA ASN A 267 11.34 15.13 19.02
C ASN A 267 12.49 14.11 19.07
N ALA A 268 12.90 13.69 17.88
CA ALA A 268 13.99 12.76 17.66
C ALA A 268 15.31 13.52 17.71
N SER A 269 16.34 12.93 18.31
CA SER A 269 17.69 13.40 18.03
C SER A 269 17.95 13.07 16.56
N ALA A 270 18.01 14.10 15.71
CA ALA A 270 17.97 13.98 14.26
C ALA A 270 19.09 13.10 13.64
N ALA A 271 20.07 12.67 14.46
CA ALA A 271 21.16 11.76 14.11
C ALA A 271 21.04 10.35 14.71
N GLU A 272 20.24 10.13 15.77
CA GLU A 272 20.25 8.87 16.53
C GLU A 272 19.02 8.00 16.30
N ASP A 273 17.89 8.55 15.87
CA ASP A 273 16.66 7.75 15.76
C ASP A 273 16.32 7.32 14.33
N PHE A 274 16.92 7.90 13.28
CA PHE A 274 16.60 7.51 11.89
C PHE A 274 17.51 6.39 11.37
N ALA A 275 16.90 5.34 10.83
CA ALA A 275 17.57 4.20 10.21
C ALA A 275 17.77 4.39 8.70
N TYR A 276 16.95 5.19 8.02
CA TYR A 276 16.97 5.28 6.56
C TYR A 276 17.43 6.63 6.04
N LYS A 277 18.22 6.59 4.97
CA LYS A 277 18.49 7.73 4.09
C LYS A 277 17.85 7.46 2.73
N LEU A 278 16.90 8.30 2.35
CA LEU A 278 16.22 8.23 1.08
C LEU A 278 17.06 8.93 -0.01
N LEU A 279 17.39 8.18 -1.06
CA LEU A 279 17.98 8.68 -2.29
C LEU A 279 16.89 9.25 -3.22
N LYS A 280 15.71 8.64 -3.18
CA LYS A 280 14.47 9.07 -3.83
C LYS A 280 13.31 8.88 -2.86
N GLY A 281 12.34 9.80 -2.86
CA GLY A 281 11.27 9.88 -1.85
C GLY A 281 11.47 11.05 -0.90
N ARG A 282 10.53 11.29 0.00
CA ARG A 282 10.50 12.42 0.94
C ARG A 282 10.81 11.96 2.36
N GLY A 283 10.18 10.88 2.81
CA GLY A 283 10.33 10.38 4.18
C GLY A 283 9.73 11.31 5.22
N ILE A 284 10.17 11.14 6.46
CA ILE A 284 9.68 11.90 7.62
C ILE A 284 10.23 13.32 7.61
N GLU A 285 11.56 13.47 7.47
CA GLU A 285 12.22 14.78 7.52
C GLU A 285 13.54 14.75 6.74
N ASP A 286 13.76 15.72 5.85
CA ASP A 286 15.05 15.91 5.15
C ASP A 286 15.64 14.64 4.53
N LYS A 287 14.82 13.87 3.82
CA LYS A 287 15.20 12.58 3.21
C LYS A 287 15.60 11.50 4.24
N ARG A 288 15.22 11.66 5.51
CA ARG A 288 15.34 10.64 6.54
C ARG A 288 13.98 10.00 6.78
N ASP A 289 14.00 8.70 7.01
CA ASP A 289 12.81 7.89 7.29
C ASP A 289 13.21 6.73 8.22
N GLY A 290 12.24 5.96 8.68
CA GLY A 290 12.47 4.81 9.55
C GLY A 290 12.97 5.24 10.92
N ILE A 291 12.08 5.75 11.76
CA ILE A 291 12.39 5.99 13.17
C ILE A 291 12.56 4.62 13.82
N TRP A 292 13.70 4.44 14.45
CA TRP A 292 14.20 3.19 14.99
C TRP A 292 14.66 3.41 16.42
N ARG A 293 14.11 2.63 17.34
CA ARG A 293 14.57 2.57 18.73
C ARG A 293 14.35 1.17 19.27
N ASP A 294 15.42 0.60 19.83
CA ASP A 294 15.45 -0.73 20.44
C ASP A 294 14.97 -1.84 19.50
N ASN A 295 13.69 -2.18 19.54
CA ASN A 295 13.02 -3.23 18.79
C ASN A 295 11.84 -2.71 17.93
N VAL A 296 11.69 -1.38 17.80
CA VAL A 296 10.59 -0.74 17.08
C VAL A 296 11.10 0.05 15.88
N LEU A 297 10.61 -0.29 14.68
CA LEU A 297 10.88 0.44 13.44
C LEU A 297 9.59 0.97 12.81
N ALA A 298 9.52 2.28 12.59
CA ALA A 298 8.36 2.92 11.99
C ALA A 298 8.77 3.87 10.84
N SER A 299 8.22 3.68 9.63
CA SER A 299 8.57 4.47 8.44
C SER A 299 7.37 4.85 7.60
N TYR A 300 7.46 5.94 6.83
CA TYR A 300 6.48 6.21 5.77
C TYR A 300 6.61 5.25 4.59
N THR A 301 7.81 4.69 4.39
CA THR A 301 8.08 3.74 3.32
C THR A 301 7.35 2.42 3.54
N HIS A 302 6.53 2.03 2.56
CA HIS A 302 5.96 0.70 2.42
C HIS A 302 6.90 -0.22 1.64
N LEU A 303 7.15 -1.40 2.17
CA LEU A 303 7.97 -2.42 1.54
C LEU A 303 7.11 -3.47 0.84
N HIS A 304 7.61 -3.96 -0.28
CA HIS A 304 7.04 -5.10 -0.99
C HIS A 304 7.98 -6.29 -0.88
N ALA A 305 7.44 -7.48 -0.56
CA ALA A 305 8.14 -8.74 -0.35
C ALA A 305 9.20 -9.03 -1.43
N LEU A 306 8.79 -9.01 -2.70
CA LEU A 306 9.67 -9.32 -3.83
C LEU A 306 10.92 -8.41 -3.94
N GLY A 307 10.83 -7.16 -3.47
CA GLY A 307 11.97 -6.24 -3.46
C GLY A 307 12.81 -6.29 -2.18
N ASN A 308 12.28 -6.91 -1.11
CA ASN A 308 12.78 -6.76 0.25
C ASN A 308 12.70 -8.07 1.05
N ARG A 309 12.87 -9.23 0.40
CA ARG A 309 12.66 -10.53 1.01
C ARG A 309 13.44 -10.74 2.33
N GLU A 310 14.72 -10.38 2.33
CA GLU A 310 15.58 -10.48 3.51
C GLU A 310 15.13 -9.58 4.68
N ALA A 311 14.43 -8.48 4.40
CA ALA A 311 13.91 -7.58 5.43
C ALA A 311 12.89 -8.29 6.33
N PHE A 312 11.94 -9.00 5.71
CA PHE A 312 10.95 -9.79 6.44
C PHE A 312 11.58 -10.98 7.16
N LEU A 313 12.66 -11.55 6.62
CA LEU A 313 13.39 -12.60 7.34
C LEU A 313 14.10 -12.05 8.59
N HIS A 314 14.73 -10.87 8.50
CA HIS A 314 15.34 -10.22 9.66
C HIS A 314 14.29 -9.88 10.73
N PHE A 315 13.13 -9.38 10.32
CA PHE A 315 12.01 -9.12 11.23
C PHE A 315 11.61 -10.37 12.02
N LEU A 316 11.41 -11.50 11.33
CA LEU A 316 11.02 -12.76 11.98
C LEU A 316 12.11 -13.29 12.91
N LYS A 317 13.39 -13.19 12.51
CA LYS A 317 14.51 -13.61 13.36
C LYS A 317 14.66 -12.77 14.62
N ALA A 318 14.28 -11.50 14.58
CA ALA A 318 14.31 -10.62 15.75
C ALA A 318 13.33 -11.07 16.85
N ALA A 319 12.26 -11.78 16.49
CA ALA A 319 11.27 -12.32 17.43
C ALA A 319 11.73 -13.60 18.14
N MET A 320 12.87 -14.18 17.73
CA MET A 320 13.41 -15.42 18.30
C MET A 320 14.44 -15.20 19.41
N CYS A 321 14.81 -13.94 19.67
CA CYS A 321 15.87 -13.54 20.59
C CYS A 321 15.30 -13.12 21.94
#